data_AF-A0A1Y4JIV7-F1
#
_entry.id   AF-A0A1Y4JIV7-F1
#
_cell.length_a   1.000
_cell.length_b   1.000
_cell.length_c   1.000
_cell.angle_alpha   90.00
_cell.angle_beta   90.00
_cell.angle_gamma   90.00
#
_symmetry.space_group_name_H-M   'P 1'
#
loop_
_entity.id
_entity.type
_entity.pdbx_description
1 polymer ?
#
loop_
_entity_poly.entity_id
_entity_poly.type
_entity_poly.pdbx_seq_one_letter_code
_entity_poly.pdbx_strand_id
1 'polypeptide(L)' 'MGKFQSSSPKLTKAFIGYGHYQLTVTYSDCVKTAITGNMELIDRLNSDVEKEREEATAEAIAFVQKQSF' A
#
# COMPACT_ATOMS: atom_id res chain seq x y z
N MET A 1 -4.53 21.90 -22.07
CA MET A 1 -5.15 21.26 -20.89
C MET A 1 -4.33 20.02 -20.57
N GLY A 2 -3.46 20.13 -19.56
CA GLY A 2 -2.48 19.10 -19.22
C GLY A 2 -3.18 17.82 -18.81
N LYS A 3 -2.74 16.70 -19.37
CA LYS A 3 -3.19 15.37 -18.99
C LYS A 3 -2.91 15.22 -17.49
N PHE A 4 -3.93 15.11 -16.66
CA PHE A 4 -3.77 14.55 -15.32
C PHE A 4 -3.26 13.14 -15.56
N GLN A 5 -1.94 12.98 -15.48
CA GLN A 5 -1.32 11.69 -15.47
C GLN A 5 -1.86 11.05 -14.20
N SER A 6 -2.88 10.20 -14.37
CA SER A 6 -3.48 9.41 -13.31
C SER A 6 -2.43 8.40 -12.85
N SER A 7 -1.39 8.90 -12.16
CA SER A 7 -0.44 8.05 -11.48
C SER A 7 -1.22 7.35 -10.40
N SER A 8 -1.50 6.07 -10.64
CA SER A 8 -2.02 5.19 -9.61
C SER A 8 -1.15 5.34 -8.36
N PRO A 9 -1.75 5.45 -7.17
CA PRO A 9 -1.01 5.58 -5.92
C PRO A 9 0.03 4.46 -5.81
N LYS A 10 1.29 4.83 -5.60
CA LYS A 10 2.38 3.85 -5.50
C LYS A 10 2.47 3.36 -4.07
N LEU A 11 2.23 2.07 -3.87
CA LEU A 11 2.40 1.39 -2.59
C LEU A 11 3.83 0.86 -2.46
N THR A 12 4.50 1.18 -1.36
CA THR A 12 5.75 0.54 -0.93
C THR A 12 5.58 -0.04 0.47
N LYS A 13 6.28 -1.13 0.74
CA LYS A 13 6.30 -1.79 2.05
C LYS A 13 7.72 -1.88 2.58
N ALA A 14 7.90 -1.62 3.87
CA ALA A 14 9.18 -1.73 4.56
C ALA A 14 8.99 -2.52 5.85
N PHE A 15 9.85 -3.51 6.10
CA PHE A 15 9.83 -4.23 7.37
C PHE A 15 10.40 -3.34 8.48
N ILE A 16 9.70 -3.24 9.61
CA ILE A 16 10.11 -2.40 10.74
C ILE A 16 10.43 -3.20 12.02
N GLY A 17 10.16 -4.52 12.05
CA GLY A 17 10.46 -5.40 13.18
C GLY A 17 9.23 -6.07 13.80
N TYR A 18 9.43 -7.17 14.55
CA TYR A 18 8.37 -7.90 15.28
C TYR A 18 7.15 -8.32 14.43
N GLY A 19 7.36 -8.64 13.15
CA GLY A 19 6.27 -8.97 12.23
C GLY A 19 5.47 -7.75 11.73
N HIS A 20 5.90 -6.54 12.05
CA HIS A 20 5.30 -5.31 11.56
C HIS A 20 5.98 -4.80 10.30
N TYR A 21 5.15 -4.25 9.42
CA TYR A 21 5.53 -3.60 8.18
C TYR A 21 4.94 -2.19 8.14
N GLN A 22 5.73 -1.24 7.68
CA GLN A 22 5.26 0.08 7.29
C GLN A 22 4.83 0.05 5.83
N LEU A 23 3.56 0.38 5.60
CA LEU A 23 3.01 0.63 4.27
C LEU A 23 3.06 2.12 3.99
N THR A 24 3.67 2.51 2.87
CA THR A 24 3.79 3.89 2.42
C THR A 24 3.09 4.01 1.08
N VAL A 25 2.08 4.88 1.01
CA VAL A 25 1.34 5.17 -0.22
C VAL A 25 1.71 6.57 -0.68
N THR A 26 2.32 6.64 -1.85
CA THR A 26 2.67 7.91 -2.51
C THR A 26 1.58 8.27 -3.50
N TYR A 27 0.86 9.34 -3.21
CA TYR A 27 -0.05 10.02 -4.12
C TYR A 27 0.70 11.13 -4.86
N SER A 28 0.07 11.73 -5.87
CA SER A 28 0.62 12.87 -6.59
C SER A 28 0.88 14.07 -5.68
N ASP A 29 0.03 14.28 -4.68
CA ASP A 29 0.03 15.48 -3.84
C ASP A 29 0.51 15.23 -2.40
N CYS A 30 0.57 13.96 -1.95
CA CYS A 30 0.93 13.63 -0.57
C CYS A 30 1.47 12.21 -0.43
N VAL A 31 2.16 11.97 0.69
CA VAL A 31 2.59 10.62 1.11
C VAL A 31 1.86 10.27 2.40
N LYS A 32 1.19 9.12 2.42
CA LYS A 32 0.54 8.57 3.61
C LYS A 32 1.28 7.32 4.05
N THR A 33 1.39 7.12 5.36
CA THR A 33 2.03 5.93 5.94
C THR A 33 1.11 5.30 6.98
N ALA A 34 1.18 3.98 7.11
CA ALA A 34 0.51 3.23 8.15
C ALA A 34 1.33 1.99 8.52
N ILE A 35 1.26 1.59 9.79
CA ILE A 35 1.91 0.36 10.27
C ILE A 35 0.87 -0.75 10.29
N THR A 36 1.22 -1.89 9.70
CA THR A 36 0.39 -3.10 9.73
C THR A 36 1.17 -4.26 10.34
N GLY A 37 0.51 -5.05 11.18
CA GLY A 37 0.97 -6.38 11.61
C GLY A 37 0.27 -7.52 10.86
N ASN A 38 -0.49 -7.20 9.80
CA ASN A 38 -1.22 -8.20 9.04
C ASN A 38 -0.26 -8.91 8.07
N MET A 39 0.27 -10.07 8.50
CA MET A 39 1.18 -10.86 7.69
C MET A 39 0.51 -11.49 6.47
N GLU A 40 -0.80 -11.83 6.52
CA GLU A 40 -1.53 -12.35 5.36
C GLU A 40 -1.63 -11.29 4.25
N LEU A 41 -1.86 -10.02 4.61
CA LEU A 41 -1.83 -8.92 3.64
C LEU A 41 -0.45 -8.76 3.02
N ILE A 42 0.62 -8.88 3.81
CA ILE A 42 2.00 -8.79 3.31
C ILE A 42 2.34 -9.96 2.39
N ASP A 43 1.90 -11.17 2.71
CA ASP A 43 2.06 -12.35 1.86
C ASP A 43 1.37 -12.17 0.51
N ARG A 44 0.09 -11.77 0.51
CA ARG A 44 -0.66 -11.48 -0.73
C ARG A 44 -0.04 -10.34 -1.55
N LEU A 45 0.54 -9.32 -0.89
CA LEU A 45 1.31 -8.26 -1.55
C LEU A 45 2.63 -8.76 -2.18
N ASN A 46 3.11 -9.94 -1.82
CA ASN A 46 4.24 -10.61 -2.42
C ASN A 46 3.82 -11.75 -3.36
N SER A 47 2.52 -12.02 -3.53
CA SER A 47 2.05 -13.11 -4.39
C SER A 47 2.46 -12.89 -5.85
N ASP A 48 2.90 -13.97 -6.48
CA ASP A 48 3.13 -14.03 -7.92
C ASP A 48 1.83 -13.93 -8.72
N VAL A 49 0.69 -14.25 -8.09
CA VAL A 49 -0.64 -14.16 -8.72
C VAL A 49 -1.06 -12.70 -8.82
N GLU A 50 -1.17 -12.19 -10.04
CA GLU A 50 -1.46 -10.77 -10.31
C GLU A 50 -2.76 -10.32 -9.63
N LYS A 51 -3.82 -11.11 -9.75
CA LYS A 51 -5.13 -10.81 -9.15
C LYS A 51 -5.02 -10.63 -7.63
N GLU A 52 -4.36 -11.56 -6.94
CA GLU A 52 -4.21 -11.48 -5.48
C GLU A 52 -3.40 -10.25 -5.07
N ARG A 53 -2.34 -9.94 -5.83
CA ARG A 53 -1.50 -8.78 -5.61
C ARG A 53 -2.24 -7.47 -5.84
N GLU A 54 -3.08 -7.38 -6.87
CA GLU A 54 -3.92 -6.22 -7.14
C GLU A 54 -4.96 -6.00 -6.02
N GLU A 55 -5.65 -7.07 -5.61
CA GLU A 55 -6.61 -7.03 -4.49
C GLU A 55 -5.93 -6.60 -3.18
N ALA A 56 -4.77 -7.17 -2.88
CA ALA A 56 -3.98 -6.82 -1.70
C ALA A 56 -3.44 -5.38 -1.77
N THR A 57 -3.06 -4.91 -2.95
CA THR A 57 -2.62 -3.52 -3.15
C THR A 57 -3.76 -2.54 -2.87
N ALA A 58 -4.97 -2.82 -3.40
CA ALA A 58 -6.14 -2.00 -3.12
C ALA A 58 -6.51 -2.00 -1.63
N GLU A 59 -6.45 -3.17 -0.99
CA GLU A 59 -6.71 -3.31 0.46
C GLU A 59 -5.69 -2.53 1.30
N ALA A 60 -4.40 -2.64 1.00
CA ALA A 60 -3.33 -1.92 1.68
C ALA A 60 -3.44 -0.40 1.52
N ILE A 61 -3.80 0.07 0.32
CA ILE A 61 -4.02 1.49 0.06
C ILE A 61 -5.24 1.99 0.86
N ALA A 62 -6.33 1.24 0.87
CA ALA A 62 -7.52 1.59 1.66
C ALA A 62 -7.22 1.59 3.18
N PHE A 63 -6.40 0.65 3.65
CA PHE A 63 -5.95 0.61 5.04
C PHE A 63 -5.14 1.86 5.41
N VAL A 64 -4.16 2.23 4.59
CA VAL A 64 -3.33 3.43 4.81
C VAL A 64 -4.18 4.70 4.80
N GLN A 65 -5.17 4.79 3.90
CA GLN A 65 -6.11 5.92 3.88
C GLN A 65 -6.95 6.02 5.15
N LYS A 66 -7.40 4.89 5.70
CA LYS A 66 -8.19 4.86 6.95
C LYS A 66 -7.37 5.19 8.19
N GLN A 67 -6.08 4.83 8.21
CA GLN A 67 -5.17 5.04 9.34
C GLN A 67 -4.55 6.45 9.38
N SER A 68 -4.43 7.11 8.22
CA SER A 68 -3.92 8.48 8.14
C SER A 68 -5.01 9.47 8.55
N PHE A 69 -5.07 9.76 9.86
CA PHE A 69 -5.83 10.85 10.47
C PHE A 69 -5.52 12.21 9.84
#